data_AF-A0A6J4S8H1-F1
#
_entry.id   AF-A0A6J4S8H1-F1
#
_cell.length_a   1.000
_cell.length_b   1.000
_cell.length_c   1.000
_cell.angle_alpha   90.00
_cell.angle_beta   90.00
_cell.angle_gamma   90.00
#
_symmetry.space_group_name_H-M   'P 1'
#
loop_
_entity.id
_entity.type
_entity.pdbx_description
1 polymer ?
#
loop_
_entity_poly.entity_id
_entity_poly.type
_entity_poly.pdbx_seq_one_letter_code
_entity_poly.pdbx_strand_id
1 'polypeptide(L)'
;MLSPSLSAFDAAAILIVLAAALGYINHRFVGLPTSLGLTIMGAVASLLVVGIDRLLPASNVAPSVVGFLGDIDFHETLMNGMLSFLLFAGALHVDWSEMHRGRWPILVLSTIGVLLSTTIVGFGFYLLTGVVGLQVPLIWCFVFGALISPTDPVAVMGVLKRAAVPPTLQATVAGESL
;
A
#
# COMPACT_ATOMS: atom_id res chain seq x y z
N MET A 1 20.59 33.58 -2.30
CA MET A 1 19.14 33.81 -2.08
C MET A 1 18.58 32.49 -1.60
N LEU A 2 18.02 32.47 -0.38
CA LEU A 2 17.66 31.25 0.34
C LEU A 2 16.59 30.48 -0.47
N SER A 3 16.95 29.31 -0.98
CA SER A 3 15.96 28.30 -1.35
C SER A 3 15.14 27.98 -0.09
N PRO A 4 13.80 28.17 -0.10
CA PRO A 4 12.99 27.83 1.04
C PRO A 4 13.10 26.31 1.22
N SER A 5 13.82 25.88 2.25
CA SER A 5 13.82 24.48 2.67
C SER A 5 12.38 24.15 3.05
N LEU A 6 11.75 23.24 2.32
CA LEU A 6 10.41 22.77 2.63
C LEU A 6 10.43 22.21 4.05
N SER A 7 9.57 22.72 4.92
CA SER A 7 9.45 22.15 6.26
C SER A 7 8.71 20.81 6.19
N ALA A 8 8.90 19.96 7.20
CA ALA A 8 8.11 18.72 7.32
C ALA A 8 6.59 18.98 7.31
N PHE A 9 6.16 20.16 7.80
CA PHE A 9 4.77 20.58 7.77
C PHE A 9 4.28 20.91 6.36
N ASP A 10 5.11 21.59 5.55
CA ASP A 10 4.79 21.86 4.14
C ASP A 10 4.69 20.56 3.34
N ALA A 11 5.61 19.62 3.60
CA ALA A 11 5.59 18.30 2.98
C ALA A 11 4.31 17.53 3.32
N ALA A 12 3.93 17.49 4.60
CA ALA A 12 2.68 16.88 5.04
C ALA A 12 1.45 17.57 4.41
N ALA A 13 1.42 18.90 4.36
CA ALA A 13 0.34 19.66 3.75
C ALA A 13 0.20 19.35 2.25
N ILE A 14 1.31 19.34 1.51
CA ILE A 14 1.33 18.98 0.08
C ILE A 14 0.81 17.55 -0.12
N LEU A 15 1.29 16.58 0.67
CA LEU A 15 0.87 15.18 0.57
C LEU A 15 -0.63 15.01 0.87
N ILE A 16 -1.15 15.66 1.92
CA ILE A 16 -2.57 15.61 2.29
C ILE A 16 -3.44 16.25 1.21
N VAL A 17 -3.05 17.43 0.71
CA VAL A 17 -3.79 18.13 -0.35
C VAL A 17 -3.79 17.32 -1.65
N LEU A 18 -2.65 16.73 -2.01
CA LEU A 18 -2.54 15.87 -3.19
C LEU A 18 -3.41 14.62 -3.03
N ALA A 19 -3.35 13.94 -1.89
CA ALA A 19 -4.19 12.78 -1.60
C ALA A 19 -5.69 13.14 -1.62
N ALA A 20 -6.08 14.28 -1.06
CA ALA A 20 -7.45 14.76 -1.09
C ALA A 20 -7.93 15.11 -2.51
N ALA A 21 -7.09 15.77 -3.32
CA ALA A 21 -7.39 16.11 -4.70
C ALA A 21 -7.56 14.85 -5.56
N LEU A 22 -6.63 13.91 -5.48
CA LEU A 22 -6.73 12.61 -6.15
C LEU A 22 -7.97 11.85 -5.66
N GLY A 23 -8.19 11.77 -4.35
CA GLY A 23 -9.36 11.12 -3.77
C GLY A 23 -10.69 11.71 -4.26
N TYR A 24 -10.77 13.04 -4.39
CA TYR A 24 -11.92 13.73 -4.97
C TYR A 24 -12.12 13.38 -6.44
N ILE A 25 -11.05 13.37 -7.25
CA ILE A 25 -11.09 12.95 -8.66
C ILE A 25 -11.59 11.51 -8.76
N ASN A 26 -11.09 10.59 -7.94
CA ASN A 26 -11.55 9.21 -7.91
C ASN A 26 -13.04 9.13 -7.57
N HIS A 27 -13.48 9.84 -6.53
CA HIS A 27 -14.88 9.84 -6.15
C HIS A 27 -15.79 10.42 -7.24
N ARG A 28 -15.34 11.46 -7.96
CA ARG A 28 -16.16 12.18 -8.95
C ARG A 28 -16.23 11.49 -10.32
N PHE A 29 -15.16 10.82 -10.74
CA PHE A 29 -15.02 10.31 -12.12
C PHE A 29 -14.79 8.80 -12.23
N VAL A 30 -14.16 8.15 -11.24
CA VAL A 30 -13.65 6.77 -11.37
C VAL A 30 -14.47 5.77 -10.54
N GLY A 31 -14.92 6.13 -9.34
CA GLY A 31 -15.81 5.32 -8.50
C GLY A 31 -15.16 4.10 -7.81
N LEU A 32 -13.83 3.95 -7.89
CA LEU A 32 -13.12 2.83 -7.27
C LEU A 32 -13.08 2.96 -5.73
N PRO A 33 -12.92 1.84 -4.99
CA PRO A 33 -12.58 1.88 -3.57
C PRO A 33 -11.37 2.79 -3.32
N THR A 34 -11.43 3.60 -2.27
CA THR A 34 -10.52 4.73 -2.05
C THR A 34 -9.05 4.33 -2.14
N SER A 35 -8.63 3.24 -1.45
CA SER A 35 -7.25 2.75 -1.47
C SER A 35 -6.77 2.38 -2.88
N LEU A 36 -7.58 1.60 -3.63
CA LEU A 36 -7.24 1.20 -5.00
C LEU A 36 -7.16 2.40 -5.94
N GLY A 37 -8.11 3.32 -5.82
CA GLY A 37 -8.14 4.54 -6.63
C GLY A 37 -6.89 5.39 -6.41
N LEU A 38 -6.55 5.67 -5.15
CA LEU A 38 -5.37 6.46 -4.79
C LEU A 38 -4.07 5.84 -5.31
N THR A 39 -3.89 4.53 -5.16
CA THR A 39 -2.69 3.83 -5.67
C THR A 39 -2.57 3.93 -7.19
N ILE A 40 -3.66 3.67 -7.93
CA ILE A 40 -3.65 3.75 -9.40
C ILE A 40 -3.39 5.18 -9.86
N MET A 41 -4.07 6.16 -9.30
CA MET A 41 -3.87 7.56 -9.67
C MET A 41 -2.46 8.06 -9.32
N GLY A 42 -1.90 7.63 -8.18
CA GLY A 42 -0.52 7.92 -7.82
C GLY A 42 0.48 7.32 -8.80
N ALA A 43 0.26 6.07 -9.23
CA ALA A 43 1.07 5.42 -10.25
C ALA A 43 0.98 6.15 -11.61
N VAL A 44 -0.22 6.54 -12.03
CA VAL A 44 -0.43 7.33 -13.25
C VAL A 44 0.25 8.71 -13.12
N ALA A 45 0.12 9.39 -12.00
CA ALA A 45 0.78 10.67 -11.75
C ALA A 45 2.32 10.52 -11.83
N SER A 46 2.88 9.46 -11.26
CA SER A 46 4.31 9.14 -11.36
C SER A 46 4.74 8.92 -12.82
N LEU A 47 3.99 8.13 -13.59
CA LEU A 47 4.25 7.92 -15.02
C LEU A 47 4.15 9.21 -15.83
N LEU A 48 3.20 10.10 -15.50
CA LEU A 48 3.07 11.41 -16.14
C LEU A 48 4.28 12.30 -15.85
N VAL A 49 4.78 12.32 -14.62
CA VAL A 49 6.00 13.08 -14.26
C VAL A 49 7.19 12.58 -15.08
N VAL A 50 7.39 11.26 -15.16
CA VAL A 50 8.45 10.65 -15.98
C VAL A 50 8.26 10.95 -17.46
N GLY A 51 7.01 10.95 -17.95
CA GLY A 51 6.69 11.28 -19.34
C GLY A 51 6.96 12.73 -19.70
N ILE A 52 6.62 13.67 -18.82
CA ILE A 52 6.86 15.11 -18.99
C ILE A 52 8.36 15.39 -19.04
N ASP A 53 9.15 14.78 -18.16
CA ASP A 53 10.61 14.92 -18.14
C ASP A 53 11.25 14.50 -19.47
N ARG A 54 10.74 13.43 -20.09
CA ARG A 54 11.21 12.93 -21.40
C ARG A 54 10.81 13.84 -22.57
N LEU A 55 9.63 14.47 -22.51
CA LEU A 55 9.10 15.32 -23.58
C LEU A 55 9.58 16.77 -23.50
N LEU A 56 9.85 17.27 -22.30
CA LEU A 56 10.33 18.62 -22.04
C LEU A 56 11.57 18.57 -21.12
N PRO A 57 12.76 18.23 -21.64
CA PRO A 57 13.98 18.12 -20.82
C PRO A 57 14.41 19.42 -20.12
N ALA A 58 13.87 20.57 -20.56
CA ALA A 58 14.08 21.87 -19.93
C ALA A 58 13.18 22.10 -18.69
N SER A 59 12.23 21.21 -18.41
CA SER A 59 11.32 21.33 -17.27
C SER A 59 11.95 20.73 -16.01
N ASN A 60 12.16 21.53 -14.96
CA ASN A 60 12.72 21.08 -13.67
C ASN A 60 11.73 20.26 -12.81
N VAL A 61 10.71 19.65 -13.42
CA VAL A 61 9.60 19.02 -12.69
C VAL A 61 10.06 17.73 -12.00
N ALA A 62 10.68 16.81 -12.72
CA ALA A 62 11.14 15.55 -12.12
C ALA A 62 12.24 15.74 -11.07
N PRO A 63 13.29 16.57 -11.29
CA PRO A 63 14.28 16.86 -10.25
C PRO A 63 13.68 17.49 -8.99
N SER A 64 12.69 18.38 -9.13
CA SER A 64 12.02 19.00 -7.99
C SER A 64 11.18 17.99 -7.20
N VAL A 65 10.48 17.08 -7.89
CA VAL A 65 9.71 16.00 -7.25
C VAL A 65 10.65 15.02 -6.53
N VAL A 66 11.75 14.61 -7.16
CA VAL A 66 12.74 13.71 -6.53
C VAL A 66 13.40 14.38 -5.32
N GLY A 67 13.76 15.66 -5.42
CA GLY A 67 14.28 16.43 -4.29
C GLY A 67 13.29 16.50 -3.13
N PHE A 68 12.02 16.80 -3.43
CA PHE A 68 10.95 16.80 -2.43
C PHE A 68 10.78 15.44 -1.74
N LEU A 69 10.81 14.33 -2.48
CA LEU A 69 10.73 13.00 -1.89
C LEU A 69 11.99 12.64 -1.09
N GLY A 70 13.16 13.11 -1.50
CA GLY A 70 14.43 12.87 -0.82
C GLY A 70 14.56 13.57 0.54
N ASP A 71 13.88 14.70 0.71
CA ASP A 71 13.82 15.43 1.98
C ASP A 71 12.91 14.76 3.03
N ILE A 72 12.08 13.79 2.61
CA ILE A 72 11.15 13.07 3.49
C ILE A 72 11.73 11.69 3.83
N ASP A 73 12.04 11.46 5.10
CA ASP A 73 12.31 10.10 5.58
C ASP A 73 11.00 9.33 5.77
N PHE A 74 10.49 8.79 4.65
CA PHE A 74 9.28 7.98 4.63
C PHE A 74 9.43 6.70 5.46
N HIS A 75 10.64 6.12 5.51
CA HIS A 75 10.85 4.88 6.23
C HIS A 75 10.68 5.11 7.73
N GLU A 76 11.40 6.08 8.30
CA GLU A 76 11.30 6.42 9.72
C GLU A 76 9.88 6.84 10.08
N THR A 77 9.30 7.75 9.29
CA THR A 77 7.96 8.29 9.58
C THR A 77 6.87 7.22 9.50
N LEU A 78 6.91 6.36 8.48
CA LEU A 78 5.86 5.37 8.25
C LEU A 78 6.07 4.11 9.10
N MET A 79 7.29 3.56 9.12
CA MET A 79 7.58 2.29 9.82
C MET A 79 7.68 2.47 11.33
N ASN A 80 8.42 3.48 11.80
CA ASN A 80 8.65 3.66 13.24
C ASN A 80 7.58 4.54 13.89
N GLY A 81 7.02 5.51 13.15
CA GLY A 81 5.95 6.38 13.61
C GLY A 81 4.55 5.81 13.35
N MET A 82 4.08 5.91 12.11
CA MET A 82 2.67 5.71 11.77
C MET A 82 2.18 4.27 11.93
N LEU A 83 2.99 3.27 11.57
CA LEU A 83 2.58 1.86 11.56
C LEU A 83 2.08 1.40 12.93
N SER A 84 2.79 1.74 14.00
CA SER A 84 2.40 1.41 15.37
C SER A 84 1.01 1.97 15.73
N PHE A 85 0.73 3.23 15.36
CA PHE A 85 -0.57 3.84 15.58
C PHE A 85 -1.67 3.24 14.70
N LEU A 86 -1.37 2.89 13.45
CA LEU A 86 -2.31 2.27 12.52
C LEU A 86 -2.69 0.86 12.99
N LEU A 87 -1.72 0.04 13.42
CA LEU A 87 -1.97 -1.29 13.98
C LEU A 87 -2.77 -1.21 15.28
N PHE A 88 -2.44 -0.26 16.17
CA PHE A 88 -3.21 -0.03 17.38
C PHE A 88 -4.65 0.41 17.09
N ALA A 89 -4.83 1.36 16.17
CA ALA A 89 -6.16 1.81 15.74
C ALA A 89 -6.95 0.68 15.07
N GLY A 90 -6.31 -0.16 14.26
CA GLY A 90 -6.90 -1.34 13.65
C GLY A 90 -7.41 -2.31 14.73
N ALA A 91 -6.57 -2.64 15.71
CA ALA A 91 -6.93 -3.52 16.82
C ALA A 91 -8.10 -2.99 17.65
N LEU A 92 -8.19 -1.68 17.88
CA LEU A 92 -9.31 -1.07 18.61
C LEU A 92 -10.67 -1.18 17.90
N HIS A 93 -10.68 -1.32 16.57
CA HIS A 93 -11.92 -1.46 15.78
C HIS A 93 -12.40 -2.91 15.64
N VAL A 94 -11.64 -3.90 16.14
CA VAL A 94 -12.01 -5.32 16.05
C VAL A 94 -12.85 -5.73 17.25
N ASP A 95 -14.01 -6.35 16.97
CA ASP A 95 -14.83 -6.97 18.01
C ASP A 95 -14.16 -8.26 18.52
N TRP A 96 -13.71 -8.23 19.77
CA TRP A 96 -13.05 -9.34 20.42
C TRP A 96 -13.91 -10.62 20.45
N SER A 97 -15.22 -10.49 20.63
CA SER A 97 -16.14 -11.62 20.75
C SER A 97 -16.30 -12.37 19.42
N GLU A 98 -16.40 -11.62 18.32
CA GLU A 98 -16.49 -12.17 16.95
C GLU A 98 -15.14 -12.73 16.49
N MET A 99 -14.02 -12.06 16.80
CA MET A 99 -12.67 -12.56 16.52
C MET A 99 -12.41 -13.89 17.23
N HIS A 100 -12.82 -14.01 18.50
CA HIS A 100 -12.65 -15.25 19.25
C HIS A 100 -13.45 -16.42 18.66
N ARG A 101 -14.61 -16.14 18.05
CA ARG A 101 -15.42 -17.13 17.34
C ARG A 101 -14.75 -17.60 16.04
N GLY A 102 -13.99 -16.73 15.37
CA GLY A 102 -13.23 -16.99 14.14
C GLY A 102 -11.74 -17.33 14.32
N ARG A 103 -11.25 -17.55 15.54
CA ARG A 103 -9.80 -17.66 15.85
C ARG A 103 -9.04 -18.72 15.06
N TRP A 104 -9.67 -19.86 14.76
CA TRP A 104 -9.01 -20.95 14.03
C TRP A 104 -8.78 -20.60 12.55
N PRO A 105 -9.81 -20.15 11.80
CA PRO A 105 -9.61 -19.57 10.47
C PRO A 105 -8.54 -18.47 10.43
N ILE A 106 -8.60 -17.52 11.36
CA ILE A 106 -7.64 -16.40 11.42
C ILE A 106 -6.20 -16.90 11.53
N LEU A 107 -5.94 -17.79 12.51
CA LEU A 107 -4.60 -18.35 12.70
C LEU A 107 -4.10 -19.13 11.48
N VAL A 108 -4.97 -19.91 10.84
CA VAL A 108 -4.59 -20.69 9.64
C VAL A 108 -4.28 -19.75 8.47
N LEU A 109 -5.09 -18.71 8.25
CA LEU A 109 -4.86 -17.78 7.14
C LEU A 109 -3.63 -16.90 7.37
N SER A 110 -3.43 -16.37 8.57
CA SER A 110 -2.29 -15.50 8.89
C SER A 110 -0.94 -16.23 8.97
N THR A 111 -0.94 -17.57 9.17
CA THR A 111 0.29 -18.36 9.23
C THR A 111 0.48 -19.23 8.00
N ILE A 112 -0.32 -20.29 7.87
CA ILE A 112 -0.21 -21.27 6.79
C ILE A 112 -0.56 -20.62 5.45
N GLY A 113 -1.60 -19.80 5.41
CA GLY A 113 -2.00 -19.06 4.21
C GLY A 113 -0.88 -18.15 3.69
N VAL A 114 -0.28 -17.35 4.57
CA VAL A 114 0.84 -16.45 4.23
C VAL A 114 2.08 -17.23 3.79
N LEU A 115 2.46 -18.30 4.49
CA LEU A 115 3.61 -19.14 4.10
C LEU A 115 3.39 -19.78 2.72
N LEU A 116 2.20 -20.32 2.49
CA LEU A 116 1.85 -20.97 1.24
C LEU A 116 1.79 -19.97 0.09
N SER A 117 1.17 -18.81 0.30
CA SER A 117 1.12 -17.71 -0.67
C SER A 117 2.53 -17.18 -0.99
N THR A 118 3.36 -16.93 0.02
CA THR A 118 4.78 -16.54 -0.15
C THR A 118 5.55 -17.55 -0.99
N THR A 119 5.33 -18.84 -0.73
CA THR A 119 5.99 -19.93 -1.45
C THR A 119 5.54 -19.98 -2.91
N ILE A 120 4.23 -19.94 -3.16
CA ILE A 120 3.64 -20.00 -4.50
C ILE A 120 4.06 -18.77 -5.31
N VAL A 121 3.93 -17.57 -4.75
CA VAL A 121 4.30 -16.33 -5.43
C VAL A 121 5.82 -16.25 -5.66
N GLY A 122 6.63 -16.64 -4.66
CA GLY A 122 8.08 -16.65 -4.78
C GLY A 122 8.59 -17.59 -5.87
N PHE A 123 8.11 -18.84 -5.90
CA PHE A 123 8.46 -19.77 -6.97
C PHE A 123 7.88 -19.36 -8.32
N GLY A 124 6.64 -18.87 -8.36
CA GLY A 124 6.03 -18.34 -9.58
C GLY A 124 6.85 -17.20 -10.18
N PHE A 125 7.31 -16.26 -9.35
CA PHE A 125 8.16 -15.16 -9.77
C PHE A 125 9.55 -15.62 -10.23
N TYR A 126 10.15 -16.60 -9.56
CA TYR A 126 11.40 -17.21 -9.98
C TYR A 126 11.29 -17.86 -11.38
N LEU A 127 10.20 -18.61 -11.62
CA LEU A 127 9.96 -19.21 -12.94
C LEU A 127 9.73 -18.16 -14.02
N LEU A 128 8.94 -17.12 -13.73
CA LEU A 128 8.68 -16.03 -14.66
C LEU A 128 9.95 -15.28 -15.03
N THR A 129 10.78 -14.92 -14.04
CA THR A 129 12.05 -14.23 -14.29
C THR A 129 13.01 -15.10 -15.11
N GLY A 130 13.05 -16.40 -14.84
CA GLY A 130 13.78 -17.38 -15.65
C GLY A 130 13.34 -17.43 -17.12
N VAL A 131 12.03 -17.40 -17.39
CA VAL A 131 11.48 -17.39 -18.76
C VAL A 131 11.81 -16.09 -19.51
N VAL A 132 11.82 -14.95 -18.80
CA VAL A 132 12.17 -13.64 -19.39
C VAL A 132 13.70 -13.47 -19.53
N GLY A 133 14.51 -14.40 -19.02
CA GLY A 133 15.97 -14.34 -19.06
C GLY A 133 16.59 -13.46 -17.98
N LEU A 134 15.81 -13.02 -16.98
CA LEU A 134 16.28 -12.33 -15.80
C LEU A 134 16.66 -13.35 -14.71
N GLN A 135 17.95 -13.47 -14.42
CA GLN A 135 18.43 -14.34 -13.35
C GLN A 135 18.35 -13.65 -12.00
N VAL A 136 17.16 -13.68 -11.39
CA VAL A 136 16.96 -13.17 -10.03
C VAL A 136 17.25 -14.30 -9.03
N PRO A 137 18.10 -14.07 -8.01
CA PRO A 137 18.34 -15.07 -6.97
C PRO A 137 17.04 -15.47 -6.26
N LEU A 138 16.90 -16.77 -5.96
CA LEU A 138 15.69 -17.33 -5.34
C LEU A 138 15.29 -16.62 -4.04
N ILE A 139 16.28 -16.18 -3.25
CA ILE A 139 16.04 -15.43 -2.00
C ILE A 139 15.26 -14.14 -2.24
N TRP A 140 15.57 -13.38 -3.30
CA TRP A 140 14.87 -12.16 -3.64
C TRP A 140 13.45 -12.42 -4.17
N CYS A 141 13.25 -13.57 -4.81
CA CYS A 141 11.92 -13.99 -5.23
C CYS A 141 11.04 -14.31 -4.02
N PHE A 142 11.58 -14.96 -2.98
CA PHE A 142 10.85 -15.19 -1.74
C PHE A 142 10.63 -13.91 -0.93
N VAL A 143 11.58 -12.97 -0.92
CA VAL A 143 11.38 -11.64 -0.31
C VAL A 143 10.22 -10.92 -1.00
N PHE A 144 10.16 -10.94 -2.33
CA PHE A 144 9.02 -10.40 -3.08
C PHE A 144 7.71 -11.11 -2.72
N GLY A 145 7.72 -12.44 -2.66
CA GLY A 145 6.56 -13.22 -2.24
C GLY A 145 6.08 -12.84 -0.82
N ALA A 146 7.01 -12.69 0.12
CA ALA A 146 6.70 -12.32 1.50
C ALA A 146 6.19 -10.87 1.63
N LEU A 147 6.61 -9.97 0.74
CA LEU A 147 6.15 -8.58 0.72
C LEU A 147 4.71 -8.45 0.20
N ILE A 148 4.32 -9.29 -0.76
CA ILE A 148 2.99 -9.23 -1.41
C ILE A 148 1.97 -10.16 -0.76
N SER A 149 2.42 -11.15 0.03
CA SER A 149 1.54 -12.15 0.64
C SER A 149 0.62 -11.62 1.76
N PRO A 150 1.03 -10.68 2.64
CA PRO A 150 0.15 -10.12 3.65
C PRO A 150 -1.03 -9.34 3.02
N THR A 151 -2.23 -9.53 3.55
CA THR A 151 -3.44 -8.83 3.10
C THR A 151 -3.62 -7.49 3.84
N ASP A 152 -4.13 -6.46 3.16
CA ASP A 152 -4.45 -5.17 3.78
C ASP A 152 -5.92 -5.14 4.25
N PRO A 153 -6.20 -5.06 5.58
CA PRO A 153 -7.57 -5.07 6.08
C PRO A 153 -8.36 -3.84 5.62
N VAL A 154 -7.70 -2.69 5.47
CA VAL A 154 -8.35 -1.42 5.19
C VAL A 154 -8.95 -1.45 3.78
N ALA A 155 -8.19 -1.94 2.80
CA ALA A 155 -8.65 -2.09 1.43
C ALA A 155 -9.83 -3.09 1.32
N VAL A 156 -9.74 -4.25 1.99
CA VAL A 156 -10.77 -5.30 1.88
C VAL A 156 -12.04 -4.92 2.65
N MET A 157 -11.93 -4.32 3.83
CA MET A 157 -13.09 -3.85 4.59
C MET A 157 -13.90 -2.79 3.84
N GLY A 158 -13.25 -1.92 3.07
CA GLY A 158 -13.92 -0.94 2.21
C GLY A 158 -14.82 -1.59 1.16
N VAL A 159 -14.46 -2.77 0.65
CA VAL A 159 -15.25 -3.55 -0.31
C VAL A 159 -16.33 -4.38 0.40
N LEU A 160 -15.98 -5.06 1.49
CA LEU A 160 -16.92 -5.93 2.23
C LEU A 160 -18.09 -5.16 2.84
N LYS A 161 -17.86 -3.91 3.29
CA LYS A 161 -18.94 -3.02 3.75
C LYS A 161 -19.95 -2.69 2.65
N ARG A 162 -19.52 -2.61 1.39
CA ARG A 162 -20.42 -2.39 0.25
C ARG A 162 -21.22 -3.66 -0.12
N ALA A 163 -20.68 -4.83 0.18
CA ALA A 163 -21.24 -6.13 -0.21
C ALA A 163 -22.16 -6.78 0.84
N ALA A 164 -22.47 -6.11 1.96
CA ALA A 164 -23.39 -6.59 3.01
C ALA A 164 -23.10 -8.01 3.54
N VAL A 165 -21.82 -8.33 3.73
CA VAL A 165 -21.34 -9.65 4.15
C VAL A 165 -21.57 -9.88 5.66
N PRO A 166 -21.84 -11.12 6.14
CA PRO A 166 -22.04 -11.41 7.57
C PRO A 166 -20.93 -10.86 8.49
N PRO A 167 -21.27 -10.41 9.73
CA PRO A 167 -20.31 -9.83 10.67
C PRO A 167 -19.12 -10.73 11.00
N THR A 168 -19.33 -12.05 11.02
CA THR A 168 -18.27 -13.06 11.26
C THR A 168 -17.18 -13.04 10.20
N LEU A 169 -17.55 -12.91 8.92
CA LEU A 169 -16.60 -12.86 7.82
C LEU A 169 -15.85 -11.53 7.84
N GLN A 170 -16.52 -10.43 8.19
CA GLN A 170 -15.85 -9.14 8.38
C GLN A 170 -14.82 -9.20 9.51
N ALA A 171 -15.17 -9.78 10.65
CA ALA A 171 -14.25 -9.95 11.78
C ALA A 171 -13.09 -10.92 11.47
N THR A 172 -13.34 -11.97 10.69
CA THR A 172 -12.31 -12.93 10.27
C THR A 172 -11.29 -12.27 9.33
N VAL A 173 -11.75 -11.54 8.32
CA VAL A 173 -10.89 -10.82 7.36
C VAL A 173 -10.15 -9.65 8.01
N ALA A 174 -10.78 -8.96 8.96
CA ALA A 174 -10.09 -7.95 9.76
C ALA A 174 -8.98 -8.58 10.62
N GLY A 175 -9.26 -9.75 11.23
CA GLY A 175 -8.31 -10.45 12.09
C GLY A 175 -7.16 -11.16 11.37
N GLU A 176 -7.34 -11.63 10.13
CA GLU A 176 -6.25 -12.26 9.36
C GLU A 176 -5.19 -11.26 8.89
N SER A 177 -5.59 -9.99 8.75
CA SER A 177 -4.80 -8.92 8.15
C SER A 177 -4.18 -7.97 9.19
N LEU A 178 -4.43 -8.22 10.49
CA LEU A 178 -3.91 -7.48 11.65
C LEU A 178 -2.71 -8.22 12.26
#